data_AF-A0A357WVN9-F1
#
_entry.id   AF-A0A357WVN9-F1
#
_cell.length_a   1.000
_cell.length_b   1.000
_cell.length_c   1.000
_cell.angle_alpha   90.00
_cell.angle_beta   90.00
_cell.angle_gamma   90.00
#
_symmetry.space_group_name_H-M   'P 1'
#
loop_
_entity.id
_entity.type
_entity.pdbx_description
1 polymer ?
#
loop_
_entity_poly.entity_id
_entity_poly.type
_entity_poly.pdbx_seq_one_letter_code
_entity_poly.pdbx_strand_id
1 'polypeptide(L)'
;MPEQSIPYLCGGVFLTHLMKAHPSRKGVREHYMGEHDGLSDPETMLAFIQVMSPDFTAPAGGTFKENTSAYKNCRKECGTYLPFSEDSAEVHAFDECVRNDYQTALSRMAAFADGFLDVDTTSKKDERLVKTLVEIIRNDIIPDTDMFYINEDGSPSTREQILAATEICFQPFLVGVWHYILFHRPTNILGRSTITDWKPTLLGTHIERVYPCKGHKDAAEAKRTEDTDIPPVEAEIVDDVPKSDESPRSEKTEAASQAKKQVIMNNYGKGVQIEELNGTLTININ
;
A
#
# COMPACT_ATOMS: atom_id res chain seq x y z
N MET A 1 -3.47 36.24 -8.25
CA MET A 1 -3.19 34.98 -7.51
C MET A 1 -2.21 34.18 -8.38
N PRO A 2 -1.21 33.47 -7.82
CA PRO A 2 -0.38 32.62 -8.65
C PRO A 2 -1.28 31.60 -9.35
N GLU A 3 -1.12 31.48 -10.67
CA GLU A 3 -1.78 30.48 -11.49
C GLU A 3 -1.41 29.10 -10.92
N GLN A 4 -2.38 28.35 -10.43
CA GLN A 4 -2.12 26.97 -9.98
C GLN A 4 -1.75 26.14 -11.21
N SER A 5 -0.74 25.29 -11.09
CA SER A 5 -0.41 24.33 -12.14
C SER A 5 -1.62 23.43 -12.42
N ILE A 6 -1.85 23.11 -13.69
CA ILE A 6 -2.85 22.13 -14.10
C ILE A 6 -2.38 20.76 -13.58
N PRO A 7 -3.16 20.05 -12.73
CA PRO A 7 -2.78 18.72 -12.27
C PRO A 7 -2.90 17.70 -13.40
N TYR A 8 -2.18 16.59 -13.28
CA TYR A 8 -2.18 15.48 -14.22
C TYR A 8 -2.43 14.18 -13.48
N LEU A 9 -3.54 13.51 -13.79
CA LEU A 9 -3.85 12.20 -13.26
C LEU A 9 -2.94 11.16 -13.92
N CYS A 10 -2.12 10.48 -13.13
CA CYS A 10 -1.30 9.35 -13.55
C CYS A 10 -1.10 8.37 -12.40
N GLY A 11 -0.45 7.25 -12.68
CA GLY A 11 -0.30 6.18 -11.69
C GLY A 11 0.47 6.61 -10.43
N GLY A 12 1.52 7.39 -10.56
CA GLY A 12 2.28 7.90 -9.43
C GLY A 12 1.49 8.89 -8.56
N VAL A 13 0.70 9.77 -9.18
CA VAL A 13 -0.21 10.68 -8.48
C VAL A 13 -1.27 9.89 -7.73
N PHE A 14 -1.94 8.95 -8.41
CA PHE A 14 -2.94 8.08 -7.80
C PHE A 14 -2.39 7.33 -6.60
N LEU A 15 -1.27 6.62 -6.76
CA LEU A 15 -0.64 5.84 -5.69
C LEU A 15 -0.15 6.71 -4.53
N THR A 16 0.34 7.91 -4.81
CA THR A 16 0.73 8.87 -3.78
C THR A 16 -0.46 9.27 -2.90
N HIS A 17 -1.64 9.46 -3.49
CA HIS A 17 -2.85 9.76 -2.72
C HIS A 17 -3.44 8.52 -2.05
N LEU A 18 -3.45 7.37 -2.74
CA LEU A 18 -3.89 6.08 -2.20
C LEU A 18 -3.14 5.71 -0.92
N MET A 19 -1.80 5.79 -0.94
CA MET A 19 -0.97 5.46 0.23
C MET A 19 -1.09 6.50 1.37
N LYS A 20 -1.59 7.71 1.12
CA LYS A 20 -1.94 8.65 2.21
C LYS A 20 -3.20 8.21 2.95
N ALA A 21 -3.99 7.31 2.38
CA ALA A 21 -5.19 6.75 2.98
C ALA A 21 -4.94 5.47 3.79
N HIS A 22 -3.68 5.11 4.05
CA HIS A 22 -3.36 4.02 4.98
C HIS A 22 -3.94 4.25 6.38
N PRO A 23 -4.31 3.18 7.12
CA PRO A 23 -4.56 3.25 8.55
C PRO A 23 -3.40 3.93 9.29
N SER A 24 -3.71 4.55 10.43
CA SER A 24 -2.65 5.10 11.27
C SER A 24 -1.71 3.96 11.69
N ARG A 25 -0.40 4.16 11.51
CA ARG A 25 0.59 3.14 11.84
C ARG A 25 0.49 2.77 13.33
N LYS A 26 0.65 1.48 13.60
CA LYS A 26 0.84 0.94 14.94
C LYS A 26 2.03 1.63 15.62
N GLY A 27 1.95 1.82 16.93
CA GLY A 27 2.90 2.66 17.66
C GLY A 27 4.30 2.03 17.74
N VAL A 28 5.33 2.86 17.99
CA VAL A 28 6.74 2.43 18.12
C VAL A 28 6.94 1.27 19.12
N ARG A 29 6.06 1.14 20.12
CA ARG A 29 6.11 0.03 21.10
C ARG A 29 5.77 -1.34 20.52
N GLU A 30 5.00 -1.42 19.44
CA GLU A 30 4.63 -2.69 18.78
C GLU A 30 5.72 -3.14 17.80
N HIS A 31 6.45 -2.21 17.18
CA HIS A 31 7.62 -2.51 16.34
C HIS A 31 8.80 -3.14 17.10
N TYR A 32 8.86 -3.01 18.44
CA TYR A 32 9.89 -3.65 19.27
C TYR A 32 9.77 -5.19 19.32
N MET A 33 8.66 -5.76 18.86
CA MET A 33 8.46 -7.22 18.79
C MET A 33 8.72 -7.81 17.38
N GLY A 34 9.24 -7.00 16.45
CA GLY A 34 9.53 -7.46 15.08
C GLY A 34 8.30 -7.55 14.17
N GLU A 35 7.14 -7.05 14.62
CA GLU A 35 5.95 -6.96 13.77
C GLU A 35 6.10 -5.80 12.77
N HIS A 36 6.16 -6.15 11.48
CA HIS A 36 5.97 -5.21 10.40
C HIS A 36 4.46 -4.99 10.21
N ASP A 37 4.01 -3.75 10.07
CA ASP A 37 2.59 -3.45 9.89
C ASP A 37 2.07 -3.79 8.48
N GLY A 38 2.96 -4.17 7.56
CA GLY A 38 2.63 -4.52 6.18
C GLY A 38 2.27 -3.32 5.30
N LEU A 39 2.44 -2.09 5.80
CA LEU A 39 1.99 -0.85 5.14
C LEU A 39 3.16 -0.04 4.55
N SER A 40 4.27 -0.70 4.19
CA SER A 40 5.34 -0.03 3.45
C SER A 40 4.97 0.15 1.99
N ASP A 41 5.52 1.18 1.33
CA ASP A 41 5.22 1.45 -0.09
C ASP A 41 5.39 0.20 -1.00
N PRO A 42 6.45 -0.61 -0.86
CA PRO A 42 6.60 -1.82 -1.68
C PRO A 42 5.55 -2.89 -1.38
N GLU A 43 5.19 -3.11 -0.12
CA GLU A 43 4.14 -4.09 0.23
C GLU A 43 2.78 -3.65 -0.32
N THR A 44 2.43 -2.38 -0.14
CA THR A 44 1.20 -1.81 -0.71
C THR A 44 1.20 -1.87 -2.24
N MET A 45 2.33 -1.56 -2.89
CA MET A 45 2.46 -1.66 -4.34
C MET A 45 2.26 -3.10 -4.83
N LEU A 46 2.88 -4.08 -4.16
CA LEU A 46 2.72 -5.50 -4.49
C LEU A 46 1.26 -5.93 -4.38
N ALA A 47 0.62 -5.65 -3.24
CA ALA A 47 -0.79 -5.99 -3.03
C ALA A 47 -1.71 -5.29 -4.04
N PHE A 48 -1.37 -4.06 -4.43
CA PHE A 48 -2.12 -3.33 -5.44
C PHE A 48 -1.94 -3.93 -6.85
N ILE A 49 -0.73 -4.36 -7.23
CA ILE A 49 -0.50 -5.12 -8.46
C ILE A 49 -1.28 -6.44 -8.42
N GLN A 50 -1.43 -7.08 -7.25
CA GLN A 50 -2.20 -8.31 -7.13
C GLN A 50 -3.71 -8.11 -7.32
N VAL A 51 -4.22 -6.87 -7.31
CA VAL A 51 -5.59 -6.58 -7.75
C VAL A 51 -5.76 -6.85 -9.25
N MET A 52 -4.76 -6.50 -10.08
CA MET A 52 -4.75 -6.78 -11.52
C MET A 52 -4.33 -8.21 -11.84
N SER A 53 -3.27 -8.68 -11.20
CA SER A 53 -2.64 -9.98 -11.48
C SER A 53 -2.38 -10.71 -10.16
N PRO A 54 -3.33 -11.52 -9.68
CA PRO A 54 -3.26 -12.16 -8.36
C PRO A 54 -2.00 -13.00 -8.13
N ASP A 55 -1.48 -13.61 -9.19
CA ASP A 55 -0.29 -14.47 -9.15
C ASP A 55 1.03 -13.68 -9.27
N PHE A 56 0.98 -12.34 -9.35
CA PHE A 56 2.17 -11.52 -9.47
C PHE A 56 3.05 -11.66 -8.22
N THR A 57 4.33 -11.93 -8.46
CA THR A 57 5.37 -11.98 -7.43
C THR A 57 6.37 -10.86 -7.63
N ALA A 58 6.68 -10.10 -6.57
CA ALA A 58 7.71 -9.08 -6.64
C ALA A 58 9.08 -9.70 -6.97
N PRO A 59 9.90 -9.04 -7.81
CA PRO A 59 11.26 -9.47 -8.08
C PRO A 59 12.10 -9.39 -6.81
N ALA A 60 13.03 -10.32 -6.64
CA ALA A 60 13.90 -10.37 -5.47
C ALA A 60 14.83 -9.15 -5.37
N GLY A 61 15.18 -8.79 -4.13
CA GLY A 61 16.14 -7.73 -3.83
C GLY A 61 15.54 -6.31 -3.74
N GLY A 62 16.42 -5.30 -3.68
CA GLY A 62 16.03 -3.89 -3.48
C GLY A 62 15.37 -3.24 -4.70
N THR A 63 15.46 -3.87 -5.88
CA THR A 63 15.01 -3.31 -7.14
C THR A 63 13.52 -2.99 -7.14
N PHE A 64 12.66 -3.88 -6.61
CA PHE A 64 11.22 -3.61 -6.55
C PHE A 64 10.90 -2.35 -5.71
N LYS A 65 11.58 -2.19 -4.58
CA LYS A 65 11.43 -1.04 -3.68
C LYS A 65 11.86 0.26 -4.37
N GLU A 66 12.99 0.26 -5.07
CA GLU A 66 13.45 1.43 -5.82
C GLU A 66 12.51 1.79 -6.96
N ASN A 67 12.03 0.77 -7.70
CA ASN A 67 11.08 0.94 -8.78
C ASN A 67 9.77 1.53 -8.27
N THR A 68 9.24 0.98 -7.18
CA THR A 68 8.04 1.46 -6.49
C THR A 68 8.18 2.93 -6.10
N SER A 69 9.27 3.28 -5.42
CA SER A 69 9.51 4.65 -4.98
C SER A 69 9.60 5.62 -6.16
N ALA A 70 10.36 5.26 -7.20
CA ALA A 70 10.55 6.13 -8.36
C ALA A 70 9.26 6.32 -9.17
N TYR A 71 8.46 5.26 -9.37
CA TYR A 71 7.18 5.34 -10.06
C TYR A 71 6.15 6.15 -9.25
N LYS A 72 5.97 5.85 -7.96
CA LYS A 72 5.06 6.59 -7.08
C LYS A 72 5.36 8.08 -7.08
N ASN A 73 6.64 8.46 -7.06
CA ASN A 73 7.07 9.85 -7.05
C ASN A 73 7.09 10.52 -8.44
N CYS A 74 6.53 9.89 -9.48
CA CYS A 74 6.53 10.38 -10.87
C CYS A 74 7.93 10.74 -11.37
N ARG A 75 8.96 9.97 -10.97
CA ARG A 75 10.36 10.18 -11.41
C ARG A 75 10.72 9.35 -12.63
N LYS A 76 9.87 8.40 -12.99
CA LYS A 76 10.05 7.50 -14.12
C LYS A 76 8.73 6.92 -14.58
N GLU A 77 8.76 6.36 -15.78
CA GLU A 77 7.70 5.52 -16.30
C GLU A 77 7.65 4.15 -15.62
N CYS A 78 6.59 3.40 -15.91
CA CYS A 78 6.60 1.98 -15.60
C CYS A 78 7.77 1.30 -16.33
N GLY A 79 8.16 0.13 -15.84
CA GLY A 79 9.27 -0.62 -16.42
C GLY A 79 9.06 -2.09 -16.15
N THR A 80 10.05 -2.93 -16.48
CA THR A 80 9.95 -4.39 -16.41
C THR A 80 9.45 -4.95 -15.06
N TYR A 81 9.66 -4.23 -13.96
CA TYR A 81 9.30 -4.66 -12.61
C TYR A 81 7.94 -4.12 -12.11
N LEU A 82 7.29 -3.25 -12.87
CA LEU A 82 5.98 -2.68 -12.56
C LEU A 82 5.09 -2.85 -13.80
N PRO A 83 4.15 -3.79 -13.81
CA PRO A 83 3.46 -4.24 -15.02
C PRO A 83 2.32 -3.30 -15.41
N PHE A 84 2.56 -1.99 -15.44
CA PHE A 84 1.55 -0.95 -15.70
C PHE A 84 1.58 -0.42 -17.13
N SER A 85 2.36 -1.05 -18.01
CA SER A 85 2.38 -0.71 -19.43
C SER A 85 1.11 -1.20 -20.10
N GLU A 86 0.55 -0.41 -21.02
CA GLU A 86 -0.71 -0.74 -21.72
C GLU A 86 -0.64 -2.10 -22.45
N ASP A 87 0.55 -2.47 -22.93
CA ASP A 87 0.83 -3.71 -23.65
C ASP A 87 1.20 -4.90 -22.74
N SER A 88 1.15 -4.72 -21.41
CA SER A 88 1.45 -5.81 -20.48
C SER A 88 0.30 -6.82 -20.41
N ALA A 89 0.64 -8.10 -20.19
CA ALA A 89 -0.36 -9.14 -20.01
C ALA A 89 -1.23 -8.88 -18.77
N GLU A 90 -0.67 -8.27 -17.73
CA GLU A 90 -1.37 -7.91 -16.50
C GLU A 90 -2.40 -6.79 -16.71
N VAL A 91 -2.09 -5.77 -17.50
CA VAL A 91 -3.03 -4.70 -17.84
C VAL A 91 -4.17 -5.24 -18.70
N HIS A 92 -3.86 -6.06 -19.71
CA HIS A 92 -4.89 -6.72 -20.52
C HIS A 92 -5.77 -7.66 -19.69
N ALA A 93 -5.20 -8.45 -18.79
CA ALA A 93 -5.97 -9.33 -17.91
C ALA A 93 -6.89 -8.53 -16.97
N PHE A 94 -6.42 -7.39 -16.46
CA PHE A 94 -7.25 -6.52 -15.63
C PHE A 94 -8.37 -5.86 -16.43
N ASP A 95 -8.10 -5.43 -17.65
CA ASP A 95 -9.09 -4.86 -18.55
C ASP A 95 -10.21 -5.84 -18.91
N GLU A 96 -9.84 -7.06 -19.30
CA GLU A 96 -10.79 -8.15 -19.53
C GLU A 96 -11.62 -8.43 -18.27
N CYS A 97 -11.00 -8.44 -17.09
CA CYS A 97 -11.70 -8.59 -15.82
C CYS A 97 -12.68 -7.43 -15.57
N VAL A 98 -12.26 -6.18 -15.74
CA VAL A 98 -13.12 -5.00 -15.53
C VAL A 98 -14.30 -4.99 -16.51
N ARG A 99 -14.08 -5.33 -17.78
CA ARG A 99 -15.11 -5.26 -18.83
C ARG A 99 -16.07 -6.45 -18.83
N ASN A 100 -15.58 -7.65 -18.47
CA ASN A 100 -16.33 -8.89 -18.65
C ASN A 100 -16.65 -9.63 -17.33
N ASP A 101 -15.95 -9.31 -16.23
CA ASP A 101 -16.15 -9.90 -14.90
C ASP A 101 -15.91 -8.87 -13.78
N TYR A 102 -16.61 -7.74 -13.88
CA TYR A 102 -16.38 -6.57 -13.03
C TYR A 102 -16.43 -6.90 -11.53
N GLN A 103 -17.32 -7.81 -11.13
CA GLN A 103 -17.48 -8.20 -9.73
C GLN A 103 -16.22 -8.88 -9.17
N THR A 104 -15.47 -9.63 -10.00
CA THR A 104 -14.16 -10.17 -9.60
C THR A 104 -13.10 -9.07 -9.45
N ALA A 105 -13.06 -8.09 -10.35
CA ALA A 105 -12.17 -6.93 -10.21
C ALA A 105 -12.49 -6.14 -8.93
N LEU A 106 -13.78 -5.91 -8.68
CA LEU A 106 -14.29 -5.23 -7.50
C LEU A 106 -13.98 -5.99 -6.21
N SER A 107 -14.14 -7.31 -6.18
CA SER A 107 -13.83 -8.11 -5.00
C SER A 107 -12.35 -8.06 -4.63
N ARG A 108 -11.46 -8.05 -5.64
CA ARG A 108 -10.01 -7.90 -5.43
C ARG A 108 -9.66 -6.52 -4.89
N MET A 109 -10.27 -5.46 -5.44
CA MET A 109 -10.09 -4.10 -4.93
C MET A 109 -10.63 -3.95 -3.51
N ALA A 110 -11.74 -4.62 -3.18
CA ALA A 110 -12.30 -4.64 -1.82
C ALA A 110 -11.35 -5.32 -0.83
N ALA A 111 -10.80 -6.49 -1.17
CA ALA A 111 -9.81 -7.16 -0.33
C ALA A 111 -8.55 -6.30 -0.12
N PHE A 112 -8.09 -5.60 -1.16
CA PHE A 112 -6.99 -4.63 -1.03
C PHE A 112 -7.36 -3.47 -0.11
N ALA A 113 -8.54 -2.86 -0.28
CA ALA A 113 -8.99 -1.75 0.53
C ALA A 113 -9.11 -2.14 2.01
N ASP A 114 -9.68 -3.30 2.32
CA ASP A 114 -9.81 -3.82 3.69
C ASP A 114 -8.45 -4.09 4.35
N GLY A 115 -7.45 -4.54 3.57
CA GLY A 115 -6.11 -4.85 4.08
C GLY A 115 -5.20 -3.62 4.24
N PHE A 116 -5.37 -2.59 3.39
CA PHE A 116 -4.38 -1.52 3.26
C PHE A 116 -4.95 -0.12 3.51
N LEU A 117 -6.25 0.11 3.47
CA LEU A 117 -6.84 1.46 3.50
C LEU A 117 -7.71 1.68 4.74
N ASP A 118 -7.82 2.94 5.14
CA ASP A 118 -8.63 3.42 6.25
C ASP A 118 -10.01 3.85 5.72
N VAL A 119 -10.92 2.89 5.62
CA VAL A 119 -12.24 3.03 4.95
C VAL A 119 -13.37 3.05 5.97
N ASP A 120 -14.32 3.96 5.79
CA ASP A 120 -15.52 4.11 6.64
C ASP A 120 -15.20 4.27 8.13
N THR A 121 -14.13 4.99 8.44
CA THR A 121 -13.73 5.29 9.82
C THR A 121 -13.90 6.77 10.14
N THR A 122 -13.70 7.13 11.42
CA THR A 122 -13.75 8.52 11.86
C THR A 122 -12.64 9.41 11.28
N SER A 123 -11.57 8.81 10.70
CA SER A 123 -10.46 9.56 10.10
C SER A 123 -10.79 10.13 8.72
N LYS A 124 -11.83 9.58 8.05
CA LYS A 124 -12.34 10.03 6.75
C LYS A 124 -11.27 10.12 5.65
N LYS A 125 -10.28 9.23 5.69
CA LYS A 125 -9.18 9.19 4.73
C LYS A 125 -9.63 8.72 3.35
N ASP A 126 -10.59 7.80 3.29
CA ASP A 126 -11.33 7.42 2.09
C ASP A 126 -12.05 8.61 1.43
N GLU A 127 -12.83 9.38 2.20
CA GLU A 127 -13.49 10.58 1.71
C GLU A 127 -12.49 11.60 1.16
N ARG A 128 -11.39 11.82 1.89
CA ARG A 128 -10.34 12.74 1.45
C ARG A 128 -9.67 12.25 0.18
N LEU A 129 -9.41 10.96 0.04
CA LEU A 129 -8.83 10.36 -1.16
C LEU A 129 -9.73 10.59 -2.37
N VAL A 130 -11.00 10.22 -2.27
CA VAL A 130 -11.97 10.39 -3.36
C VAL A 130 -12.12 11.86 -3.74
N LYS A 131 -12.32 12.76 -2.78
CA LYS A 131 -12.44 14.21 -3.05
C LYS A 131 -11.20 14.76 -3.73
N THR A 132 -10.01 14.33 -3.31
CA THR A 132 -8.76 14.75 -3.95
C THR A 132 -8.66 14.26 -5.39
N LEU A 133 -8.98 12.98 -5.65
CA LEU A 133 -8.93 12.41 -7.00
C LEU A 133 -9.98 13.03 -7.92
N VAL A 134 -11.20 13.32 -7.43
CA VAL A 134 -12.23 14.01 -8.20
C VAL A 134 -11.84 15.47 -8.50
N GLU A 135 -11.18 16.17 -7.57
CA GLU A 135 -10.63 17.49 -7.85
C GLU A 135 -9.50 17.46 -8.90
N ILE A 136 -8.65 16.43 -8.87
CA ILE A 136 -7.65 16.20 -9.92
C ILE A 136 -8.34 15.97 -11.27
N ILE A 137 -9.34 15.07 -11.34
CA ILE A 137 -10.12 14.81 -12.56
C ILE A 137 -10.82 16.08 -13.08
N ARG A 138 -11.30 16.96 -12.18
CA ARG A 138 -11.88 18.25 -12.55
C ARG A 138 -10.87 19.14 -13.26
N ASN A 139 -9.66 19.24 -12.71
CA ASN A 139 -8.69 20.24 -13.14
C ASN A 139 -7.70 19.71 -14.18
N ASP A 140 -7.64 18.41 -14.39
CA ASP A 140 -6.86 17.75 -15.45
C ASP A 140 -7.55 17.89 -16.82
N ILE A 141 -6.75 17.80 -17.88
CA ILE A 141 -7.18 17.79 -19.27
C ILE A 141 -7.50 16.33 -19.66
N ILE A 142 -8.76 15.96 -19.49
CA ILE A 142 -9.31 14.63 -19.83
C ILE A 142 -10.37 14.82 -20.92
N PRO A 143 -10.28 14.13 -22.07
CA PRO A 143 -11.31 14.13 -23.10
C PRO A 143 -12.69 13.75 -22.56
N ASP A 144 -13.74 14.45 -22.99
CA ASP A 144 -15.13 14.17 -22.54
C ASP A 144 -15.65 12.79 -23.01
N THR A 145 -14.99 12.20 -24.00
CA THR A 145 -15.28 10.84 -24.51
C THR A 145 -14.71 9.74 -23.64
N ASP A 146 -13.76 10.06 -22.75
CA ASP A 146 -13.11 9.08 -21.90
C ASP A 146 -14.08 8.59 -20.81
N MET A 147 -13.99 7.30 -20.51
CA MET A 147 -14.91 6.60 -19.62
C MET A 147 -14.18 6.03 -18.41
N PHE A 148 -14.86 6.03 -17.27
CA PHE A 148 -14.37 5.49 -16.00
C PHE A 148 -15.33 4.41 -15.48
N TYR A 149 -14.85 3.19 -15.28
CA TYR A 149 -15.64 2.06 -14.77
C TYR A 149 -15.80 2.12 -13.24
N ILE A 150 -16.51 3.14 -12.76
CA ILE A 150 -16.59 3.50 -11.33
C ILE A 150 -17.92 3.15 -10.65
N ASN A 151 -18.87 2.55 -11.38
CA ASN A 151 -20.18 2.23 -10.83
C ASN A 151 -20.20 0.78 -10.28
N GLU A 152 -20.98 0.53 -9.24
CA GLU A 152 -21.06 -0.79 -8.56
C GLU A 152 -21.46 -1.95 -9.50
N ASP A 153 -22.22 -1.65 -10.55
CA ASP A 153 -22.65 -2.61 -11.57
C ASP A 153 -21.64 -2.81 -12.71
N GLY A 154 -20.51 -2.12 -12.68
CA GLY A 154 -19.49 -2.14 -13.74
C GLY A 154 -19.84 -1.27 -14.95
N SER A 155 -20.92 -0.50 -14.92
CA SER A 155 -21.19 0.47 -15.98
C SER A 155 -20.18 1.64 -15.94
N PRO A 156 -19.84 2.22 -17.11
CA PRO A 156 -18.94 3.38 -17.15
C PRO A 156 -19.67 4.68 -16.81
N SER A 157 -18.90 5.64 -16.29
CA SER A 157 -19.29 7.03 -16.08
C SER A 157 -18.35 7.97 -16.83
N THR A 158 -18.90 9.05 -17.38
CA THR A 158 -18.11 10.13 -17.99
C THR A 158 -17.50 11.03 -16.91
N ARG A 159 -16.52 11.85 -17.30
CA ARG A 159 -15.99 12.91 -16.43
C ARG A 159 -17.10 13.81 -15.88
N GLU A 160 -18.07 14.22 -16.70
CA GLU A 160 -19.19 15.07 -16.25
C GLU A 160 -20.02 14.38 -15.14
N GLN A 161 -20.33 13.09 -15.30
CA GLN A 161 -21.07 12.33 -14.31
C GLN A 161 -20.30 12.21 -12.98
N ILE A 162 -18.98 12.01 -13.03
CA ILE A 162 -18.13 12.01 -11.82
C ILE A 162 -18.20 13.37 -11.10
N LEU A 163 -18.15 14.47 -11.86
CA LEU A 163 -18.15 15.81 -11.28
C LEU A 163 -19.52 16.22 -10.71
N ALA A 164 -20.60 15.66 -11.24
CA ALA A 164 -21.97 15.87 -10.77
C ALA A 164 -22.38 14.95 -9.60
N ALA A 165 -21.61 13.88 -9.34
CA ALA A 165 -21.94 12.91 -8.31
C ALA A 165 -21.93 13.52 -6.90
N THR A 166 -23.00 13.26 -6.14
CA THR A 166 -23.09 13.60 -4.71
C THR A 166 -22.66 12.44 -3.81
N GLU A 167 -22.71 11.21 -4.33
CA GLU A 167 -22.29 10.02 -3.62
C GLU A 167 -21.36 9.18 -4.50
N ILE A 168 -20.33 8.60 -3.89
CA ILE A 168 -19.37 7.72 -4.58
C ILE A 168 -19.17 6.44 -3.76
N CYS A 169 -19.31 5.29 -4.43
CA CYS A 169 -18.91 4.01 -3.88
C CYS A 169 -17.37 3.87 -3.96
N PHE A 170 -16.72 3.63 -2.83
CA PHE A 170 -15.26 3.77 -2.69
C PHE A 170 -14.46 2.79 -3.56
N GLN A 171 -14.73 1.49 -3.46
CA GLN A 171 -13.97 0.45 -4.16
C GLN A 171 -14.18 0.50 -5.69
N PRO A 172 -15.42 0.62 -6.21
CA PRO A 172 -15.66 0.84 -7.65
C PRO A 172 -14.92 2.07 -8.18
N PHE A 173 -14.91 3.18 -7.42
CA PHE A 173 -14.17 4.37 -7.80
C PHE A 173 -12.67 4.12 -7.98
N LEU A 174 -12.04 3.38 -7.07
CA LEU A 174 -10.62 3.02 -7.21
C LEU A 174 -10.37 2.13 -8.44
N VAL A 175 -11.26 1.16 -8.71
CA VAL A 175 -11.17 0.30 -9.92
C VAL A 175 -11.19 1.16 -11.18
N GLY A 176 -12.21 2.00 -11.35
CA GLY A 176 -12.40 2.77 -12.57
C GLY A 176 -11.35 3.85 -12.79
N VAL A 177 -10.89 4.53 -11.75
CA VAL A 177 -9.80 5.53 -11.86
C VAL A 177 -8.48 4.85 -12.23
N TRP A 178 -8.18 3.70 -11.63
CA TRP A 178 -6.96 2.97 -11.96
C TRP A 178 -7.00 2.39 -13.37
N HIS A 179 -8.13 1.78 -13.76
CA HIS A 179 -8.37 1.31 -15.12
C HIS A 179 -8.17 2.42 -16.15
N TYR A 180 -8.75 3.61 -15.91
CA TYR A 180 -8.54 4.78 -16.77
C TYR A 180 -7.06 5.11 -16.96
N ILE A 181 -6.29 5.17 -15.85
CA ILE A 181 -4.87 5.52 -15.86
C ILE A 181 -4.07 4.56 -16.75
N LEU A 182 -4.31 3.25 -16.65
CA LEU A 182 -3.55 2.24 -17.39
C LEU A 182 -3.67 2.40 -18.92
N PHE A 183 -4.82 2.87 -19.41
CA PHE A 183 -5.10 2.99 -20.85
C PHE A 183 -4.93 4.39 -21.42
N HIS A 184 -5.07 5.44 -20.60
CA HIS A 184 -5.09 6.83 -21.09
C HIS A 184 -3.92 7.67 -20.60
N ARG A 185 -3.13 7.16 -19.64
CA ARG A 185 -2.08 7.92 -18.94
C ARG A 185 -0.75 7.16 -18.88
N PRO A 186 -0.15 6.79 -20.03
CA PRO A 186 1.11 6.04 -20.07
C PRO A 186 2.30 6.85 -19.55
N THR A 187 2.23 8.19 -19.57
CA THR A 187 3.35 9.09 -19.23
C THR A 187 3.29 9.57 -17.78
N ASN A 188 3.74 8.71 -16.86
CA ASN A 188 3.76 8.93 -15.43
C ASN A 188 4.57 10.16 -14.99
N ILE A 189 5.67 10.52 -15.68
CA ILE A 189 6.53 11.64 -15.26
C ILE A 189 5.81 13.01 -15.28
N LEU A 190 4.74 13.15 -16.06
CA LEU A 190 3.95 14.38 -16.13
C LEU A 190 3.21 14.69 -14.82
N GLY A 191 2.97 13.68 -13.98
CA GLY A 191 2.36 13.86 -12.65
C GLY A 191 3.30 14.47 -11.61
N ARG A 192 4.58 14.68 -11.93
CA ARG A 192 5.58 15.16 -10.96
C ARG A 192 5.19 16.50 -10.33
N SER A 193 4.79 17.47 -11.15
CA SER A 193 4.34 18.79 -10.70
C SER A 193 3.05 18.72 -9.87
N THR A 194 2.22 17.70 -10.11
CA THR A 194 1.00 17.47 -9.32
C THR A 194 1.34 17.02 -7.90
N ILE A 195 2.41 16.24 -7.73
CA ILE A 195 2.89 15.81 -6.42
C ILE A 195 3.65 16.93 -5.70
N THR A 196 4.46 17.71 -6.41
CA THR A 196 5.38 18.69 -5.79
C THR A 196 4.75 20.05 -5.54
N ASP A 197 3.92 20.52 -6.46
CA ASP A 197 3.54 21.94 -6.54
C ASP A 197 2.02 22.13 -6.46
N TRP A 198 1.24 21.20 -6.98
CA TRP A 198 -0.22 21.26 -6.92
C TRP A 198 -0.74 20.94 -5.51
N LYS A 199 -1.73 21.70 -5.06
CA LYS A 199 -2.35 21.50 -3.75
C LYS A 199 -3.86 21.38 -3.92
N PRO A 200 -4.47 20.26 -3.49
CA PRO A 200 -5.92 20.14 -3.51
C PRO A 200 -6.52 21.19 -2.58
N THR A 201 -7.49 21.92 -3.09
CA THR A 201 -8.31 22.84 -2.30
C THR A 201 -9.42 22.09 -1.57
N LEU A 202 -9.78 20.90 -2.07
CA LEU A 202 -10.97 20.13 -1.71
C LEU A 202 -12.27 20.94 -1.89
N LEU A 203 -12.20 22.04 -2.66
CA LEU A 203 -13.33 22.89 -2.97
C LEU A 203 -13.92 22.48 -4.33
N GLY A 204 -15.22 22.73 -4.48
CA GLY A 204 -15.94 22.49 -5.72
C GLY A 204 -16.33 21.03 -5.99
N THR A 205 -16.00 20.07 -5.12
CA THR A 205 -16.58 18.72 -5.20
C THR A 205 -17.99 18.71 -4.61
N HIS A 206 -18.95 18.12 -5.32
CA HIS A 206 -20.32 17.92 -4.83
C HIS A 206 -20.48 16.67 -3.97
N ILE A 207 -19.38 15.97 -3.68
CA ILE A 207 -19.38 14.71 -2.93
C ILE A 207 -19.76 14.96 -1.46
N GLU A 208 -21.00 14.62 -1.13
CA GLU A 208 -21.58 14.63 0.20
C GLU A 208 -21.26 13.34 0.96
N ARG A 209 -21.19 12.20 0.25
CA ARG A 209 -20.95 10.89 0.86
C ARG A 209 -19.98 10.03 0.05
N VAL A 210 -19.03 9.41 0.74
CA VAL A 210 -18.29 8.25 0.23
C VAL A 210 -18.67 7.06 1.10
N TYR A 211 -18.97 5.93 0.47
CA TYR A 211 -19.40 4.72 1.18
C TYR A 211 -18.69 3.48 0.63
N PRO A 212 -18.42 2.48 1.46
CA PRO A 212 -17.85 1.22 0.99
C PRO A 212 -18.92 0.39 0.24
N CYS A 213 -18.50 -0.36 -0.77
CA CYS A 213 -19.34 -1.35 -1.43
C CYS A 213 -19.78 -2.43 -0.43
N LYS A 214 -21.06 -2.79 -0.41
CA LYS A 214 -21.58 -3.87 0.44
C LYS A 214 -21.47 -5.19 -0.34
N GLY A 215 -20.96 -6.26 0.30
CA GLY A 215 -21.22 -7.63 -0.21
C GLY A 215 -20.04 -8.58 -0.46
N HIS A 216 -18.81 -8.29 -0.03
CA HIS A 216 -17.68 -9.23 -0.25
C HIS A 216 -17.12 -9.93 0.98
N LYS A 217 -17.70 -9.73 2.18
CA LYS A 217 -17.30 -10.52 3.36
C LYS A 217 -17.81 -11.97 3.30
N ASP A 218 -18.93 -12.20 2.64
CA ASP A 218 -19.63 -13.49 2.74
C ASP A 218 -19.11 -14.57 1.76
N ALA A 219 -18.39 -14.21 0.69
CA ALA A 219 -17.94 -15.16 -0.32
C ALA A 219 -16.64 -15.90 0.05
N ALA A 220 -15.79 -15.30 0.91
CA ALA A 220 -14.55 -15.93 1.38
C ALA A 220 -14.79 -16.88 2.55
N GLU A 221 -15.84 -16.66 3.33
CA GLU A 221 -16.22 -17.51 4.48
C GLU A 221 -17.00 -18.76 4.04
N ALA A 222 -17.73 -18.69 2.92
CA ALA A 222 -18.48 -19.82 2.35
C ALA A 222 -17.63 -20.95 1.73
N LYS A 223 -16.30 -20.82 1.70
CA LYS A 223 -15.37 -21.86 1.17
C LYS A 223 -14.57 -22.59 2.25
N ARG A 224 -14.89 -22.42 3.54
CA ARG A 224 -14.17 -23.07 4.68
C ARG A 224 -15.01 -24.04 5.50
N THR A 225 -16.14 -24.50 5.00
CA THR A 225 -16.91 -25.57 5.64
C THR A 225 -17.32 -26.60 4.60
N GLU A 226 -16.37 -27.41 4.17
CA GLU A 226 -16.64 -28.80 3.83
C GLU A 226 -15.30 -29.58 3.81
N ASP A 227 -15.26 -30.57 4.71
CA ASP A 227 -14.38 -31.74 4.76
C ASP A 227 -13.10 -31.69 5.63
N THR A 228 -13.29 -31.94 6.93
CA THR A 228 -12.32 -32.67 7.77
C THR A 228 -13.07 -33.60 8.72
N ASP A 229 -13.45 -34.78 8.23
CA ASP A 229 -13.65 -35.95 9.10
C ASP A 229 -12.34 -36.74 9.16
N ILE A 230 -11.49 -36.39 10.13
CA ILE A 230 -10.40 -37.25 10.59
C ILE A 230 -10.75 -37.68 12.02
N PRO A 231 -10.98 -38.98 12.29
CA PRO A 231 -11.32 -39.45 13.62
C PRO A 231 -10.13 -39.31 14.59
N PRO A 232 -10.42 -39.16 15.90
CA PRO A 232 -9.38 -38.89 16.89
C PRO A 232 -8.53 -40.15 17.13
N VAL A 233 -7.20 -39.98 17.08
CA VAL A 233 -6.26 -41.02 17.49
C VAL A 233 -6.00 -40.86 18.98
N GLU A 234 -6.36 -41.87 19.76
CA GLU A 234 -6.07 -41.96 21.19
C GLU A 234 -4.55 -42.06 21.42
N ALA A 235 -4.00 -41.17 22.23
CA ALA A 235 -2.60 -41.23 22.65
C ALA A 235 -2.50 -42.08 23.92
N GLU A 236 -1.88 -43.27 23.81
CA GLU A 236 -1.44 -44.05 24.97
C GLU A 236 -0.33 -43.31 25.72
N ILE A 237 -0.52 -43.19 27.03
CA ILE A 237 0.43 -42.63 27.99
C ILE A 237 1.25 -43.80 28.52
N VAL A 238 2.57 -43.81 28.28
CA VAL A 238 3.49 -44.73 28.95
C VAL A 238 4.31 -43.93 29.96
N ASP A 239 4.00 -44.15 31.23
CA ASP A 239 4.78 -43.75 32.40
C ASP A 239 6.12 -44.49 32.42
N ASP A 240 7.22 -43.77 32.62
CA ASP A 240 8.36 -44.33 33.36
C ASP A 240 9.18 -43.23 34.09
N VAL A 241 9.26 -43.38 35.41
CA VAL A 241 10.17 -42.72 36.35
C VAL A 241 10.48 -43.80 37.40
N PRO A 242 11.74 -44.16 37.71
CA PRO A 242 12.55 -43.45 38.74
C PRO A 242 14.09 -43.55 38.51
N LYS A 243 15.05 -42.96 39.24
CA LYS A 243 15.16 -42.14 40.47
C LYS A 243 16.58 -41.50 40.53
N SER A 244 16.65 -40.44 41.33
CA SER A 244 17.76 -39.81 42.08
C SER A 244 19.18 -40.43 42.13
N ASP A 245 20.21 -39.58 42.15
CA ASP A 245 20.90 -39.22 43.41
C ASP A 245 21.91 -38.06 43.30
N GLU A 246 21.84 -37.22 44.34
CA GLU A 246 22.85 -36.41 45.05
C GLU A 246 23.69 -35.29 44.39
N SER A 247 23.58 -34.13 45.04
CA SER A 247 24.48 -32.97 45.04
C SER A 247 25.51 -33.12 46.18
N PRO A 248 26.67 -32.41 46.18
CA PRO A 248 26.67 -31.10 46.83
C PRO A 248 27.66 -30.02 46.30
N ARG A 249 27.13 -28.79 46.26
CA ARG A 249 27.65 -27.47 46.69
C ARG A 249 29.16 -27.26 46.94
N SER A 250 29.70 -26.18 46.35
CA SER A 250 30.57 -25.21 47.05
C SER A 250 30.51 -23.82 46.38
N GLU A 251 30.32 -22.80 47.21
CA GLU A 251 30.30 -21.37 46.91
C GLU A 251 31.71 -20.79 46.66
N LYS A 252 31.82 -19.71 45.85
CA LYS A 252 32.30 -18.38 46.30
C LYS A 252 32.32 -17.34 45.15
N THR A 253 31.52 -16.30 45.37
CA THR A 253 31.77 -14.85 45.25
C THR A 253 32.85 -14.34 44.28
N GLU A 254 32.47 -13.44 43.35
CA GLU A 254 32.95 -12.04 43.32
C GLU A 254 32.17 -11.17 42.32
N ALA A 255 31.93 -9.94 42.73
CA ALA A 255 31.19 -8.91 42.00
C ALA A 255 32.13 -8.08 41.11
N ALA A 256 31.70 -7.75 39.88
CA ALA A 256 32.19 -6.59 39.16
C ALA A 256 31.14 -6.07 38.18
N SER A 257 30.85 -4.78 38.32
CA SER A 257 29.92 -3.96 37.54
C SER A 257 30.39 -3.70 36.10
N GLN A 258 29.44 -3.26 35.25
CA GLN A 258 29.55 -2.34 34.09
C GLN A 258 29.07 -2.98 32.77
N ALA A 259 28.43 -2.28 31.83
CA ALA A 259 27.69 -1.03 31.78
C ALA A 259 26.92 -1.09 30.45
N LYS A 260 25.69 -0.55 30.41
CA LYS A 260 24.90 -0.38 29.19
C LYS A 260 25.63 0.56 28.23
N LYS A 261 25.94 0.11 27.01
CA LYS A 261 26.40 1.00 25.92
C LYS A 261 25.18 1.70 25.31
N GLN A 262 25.04 2.99 25.59
CA GLN A 262 24.17 3.91 24.86
C GLN A 262 25.02 4.67 23.85
N VAL A 263 24.61 4.70 22.58
CA VAL A 263 25.18 5.55 21.54
C VAL A 263 24.33 6.82 21.47
N ILE A 264 24.96 7.98 21.67
CA ILE A 264 24.33 9.30 21.53
C ILE A 264 24.86 9.91 20.23
N MET A 265 23.98 10.18 19.27
CA MET A 265 24.31 10.91 18.03
C MET A 265 23.83 12.36 18.16
N ASN A 266 24.77 13.30 18.29
CA ASN A 266 24.49 14.73 18.13
C ASN A 266 24.99 15.18 16.75
N ASN A 267 24.11 15.78 15.96
CA ASN A 267 24.42 16.28 14.62
C ASN A 267 24.30 17.80 14.60
N TYR A 268 25.43 18.51 14.50
CA TYR A 268 25.48 19.91 14.13
C TYR A 268 26.43 20.06 12.94
N GLY A 269 25.88 20.52 11.81
CA GLY A 269 26.54 21.14 10.66
C GLY A 269 27.98 20.72 10.31
N LYS A 270 28.11 20.04 9.15
CA LYS A 270 29.34 19.74 8.41
C LYS A 270 30.30 18.72 9.07
N GLY A 271 30.06 17.44 8.75
CA GLY A 271 31.03 16.35 8.88
C GLY A 271 30.68 15.34 9.97
N VAL A 272 30.68 14.05 9.62
CA VAL A 272 30.52 12.95 10.60
C VAL A 272 31.91 12.54 11.05
N GLN A 273 32.20 12.60 12.34
CA GLN A 273 33.31 11.87 12.96
C GLN A 273 32.75 10.72 13.80
N ILE A 274 33.30 9.53 13.61
CA ILE A 274 33.04 8.35 14.44
C ILE A 274 34.34 8.06 15.17
N GLU A 275 34.38 8.27 16.48
CA GLU A 275 35.47 7.80 17.33
C GLU A 275 35.12 6.41 17.88
N GLU A 276 35.89 5.40 17.48
CA GLU A 276 35.98 4.13 18.20
C GLU A 276 37.25 4.13 19.06
N LEU A 277 37.10 3.82 20.35
CA LEU A 277 38.21 3.52 21.25
C LEU A 277 38.88 2.20 20.81
N ASN A 278 39.94 2.35 20.00
CA ASN A 278 41.12 1.46 19.83
C ASN A 278 41.55 1.19 18.37
N GLY A 279 41.82 2.22 17.57
CA GLY A 279 42.66 2.08 16.37
C GLY A 279 42.35 3.08 15.26
N THR A 280 43.38 3.76 14.75
CA THR A 280 43.25 4.78 13.69
C THR A 280 43.17 4.12 12.31
N LEU A 281 42.09 4.37 11.55
CA LEU A 281 42.02 4.10 10.11
C LEU A 281 42.02 5.44 9.35
N THR A 282 43.03 5.70 8.53
CA THR A 282 43.12 6.91 7.68
C THR A 282 42.72 6.56 6.25
N ILE A 283 41.67 7.18 5.72
CA ILE A 283 41.31 7.09 4.30
C ILE A 283 41.69 8.42 3.64
N ASN A 284 42.70 8.39 2.77
CA ASN A 284 43.05 9.50 1.90
C ASN A 284 42.17 9.46 0.65
N ILE A 285 41.60 10.62 0.27
CA ILE A 285 40.91 10.82 -1.00
C ILE A 285 41.80 11.76 -1.82
N ASN A 286 42.22 11.33 -3.02
CA ASN A 286 42.90 12.18 -4.00
C ASN A 286 41.99 13.27 -4.56
#